data_AF-A0A6A5VJ14-F1
#
_entry.id   AF-A0A6A5VJ14-F1
#
_cell.length_a   1.000
_cell.length_b   1.000
_cell.length_c   1.000
_cell.angle_alpha   90.00
_cell.angle_beta   90.00
_cell.angle_gamma   90.00
#
_symmetry.space_group_name_H-M   'P 1'
#
loop_
_entity.id
_entity.type
_entity.pdbx_description
1 polymer ?
#
loop_
_entity_poly.entity_id
_entity_poly.type
_entity_poly.pdbx_seq_one_letter_code
_entity_poly.pdbx_strand_id
1 'polypeptide(L)'
;MRATTTSVALGLLAAAANAAPFKTSSIKRQDAGKIVAAHFMIGIMANRESAADYDDDMKRAKAAGIDAFALNIAKDDYTDAQLNYAYESAANNDMKVFISFDYNYFETGENELVGAKLKEYCAKPGQLQVDGKCFVSSFNGDNDPSKLFNANTIRAAAGTDLYLVPNLSPTGIRDATSVGDIDGSFNWIGWDSNGANRAPTPESNVTTSDFDAKYTEWLGGKTYMAPVSPWFFTNFASKAWNFPGDLLWFRRWNEILALAPQMIEIITWNDYGESHYIGPDAETSKHTDDGSSAWANGMPHGGWLEMAEPYITAYKAGAKEISVAQDKLVYWYRPSPKAACGAFDGIDTLQDAVFVVALLQSAGTVTVTSGGNTQSFEAPAGASAFQVAMGTGKQTFTLARDGADVFGATGTLEITENCSPVNLNAFVGVAKGDAALQK
;
A
#
# COMPACT_ATOMS: atom_id res chain seq x y z
N MET A 1 -67.79 -53.33 11.49
CA MET A 1 -67.91 -51.86 11.57
C MET A 1 -66.79 -51.35 12.47
N ARG A 2 -66.14 -50.26 12.07
CA ARG A 2 -64.99 -49.56 12.69
C ARG A 2 -63.60 -49.96 12.18
N ALA A 3 -63.03 -48.98 11.49
CA ALA A 3 -61.68 -48.85 11.00
C ALA A 3 -60.66 -48.76 12.14
N THR A 4 -59.40 -49.06 11.83
CA THR A 4 -58.27 -48.47 12.55
C THR A 4 -57.07 -48.32 11.61
N THR A 5 -56.43 -47.18 11.80
CA THR A 5 -55.58 -46.43 10.91
C THR A 5 -54.12 -46.82 11.14
N THR A 6 -53.35 -46.99 10.07
CA THR A 6 -51.90 -47.23 10.13
C THR A 6 -51.18 -45.90 10.36
N SER A 7 -50.59 -45.72 11.55
CA SER A 7 -49.70 -44.60 11.86
C SER A 7 -48.28 -44.89 11.38
N VAL A 8 -47.74 -44.00 10.54
CA VAL A 8 -46.31 -43.96 10.18
C VAL A 8 -45.57 -43.19 11.26
N ALA A 9 -44.65 -43.84 11.96
CA ALA A 9 -43.73 -43.21 12.90
C ALA A 9 -42.48 -42.72 12.15
N LEU A 10 -42.28 -41.40 12.13
CA LEU A 10 -41.07 -40.75 11.62
C LEU A 10 -40.01 -40.76 12.75
N GLY A 11 -38.95 -41.53 12.58
CA GLY A 11 -37.79 -41.54 13.48
C GLY A 11 -36.83 -40.41 13.16
N LEU A 12 -36.67 -39.46 14.09
CA LEU A 12 -35.63 -38.43 14.09
C LEU A 12 -34.26 -39.07 14.39
N LEU A 13 -33.34 -39.08 13.42
CA LEU A 13 -31.92 -39.29 13.68
C LEU A 13 -31.30 -37.95 14.13
N ALA A 14 -30.88 -37.89 15.40
CA ALA A 14 -30.04 -36.83 15.91
C ALA A 14 -28.60 -37.03 15.40
N ALA A 15 -28.13 -36.12 14.54
CA ALA A 15 -26.72 -36.03 14.18
C ALA A 15 -25.98 -35.28 15.30
N ALA A 16 -25.22 -36.01 16.11
CA ALA A 16 -24.26 -35.42 17.03
C ALA A 16 -23.07 -34.88 16.23
N ALA A 17 -23.02 -33.56 16.03
CA ALA A 17 -21.85 -32.88 15.50
C ALA A 17 -20.77 -32.84 16.60
N ASN A 18 -19.76 -33.71 16.47
CA ASN A 18 -18.52 -33.56 17.22
C ASN A 18 -17.80 -32.31 16.71
N ALA A 19 -17.95 -31.19 17.42
CA ALA A 19 -17.12 -30.01 17.23
C ALA A 19 -15.67 -30.38 17.57
N ALA A 20 -14.82 -30.52 16.55
CA ALA A 20 -13.39 -30.58 16.76
C ALA A 20 -12.94 -29.24 17.37
N PRO A 21 -12.09 -29.24 18.42
CA PRO A 21 -11.62 -27.99 19.00
C PRO A 21 -10.81 -27.21 17.96
N PHE A 22 -11.22 -25.97 17.71
CA PHE A 22 -10.48 -25.01 16.90
C PHE A 22 -9.10 -24.84 17.53
N LYS A 23 -8.06 -25.41 16.89
CA LYS A 23 -6.68 -25.13 17.29
C LYS A 23 -6.37 -23.72 16.80
N THR A 24 -6.37 -22.76 17.72
CA THR A 24 -5.66 -21.50 17.53
C THR A 24 -4.21 -21.85 17.22
N SER A 25 -3.82 -21.72 15.96
CA SER A 25 -2.41 -21.72 15.57
C SER A 25 -1.79 -20.44 16.11
N SER A 26 -1.38 -20.46 17.38
CA SER A 26 -0.46 -19.47 17.90
C SER A 26 0.87 -19.70 17.18
N ILE A 27 1.18 -18.85 16.21
CA ILE A 27 2.55 -18.72 15.70
C ILE A 27 3.37 -18.19 16.87
N LYS A 28 4.06 -19.07 17.60
CA LYS A 28 5.22 -18.63 18.40
C LYS A 28 6.31 -18.25 17.40
N ARG A 29 6.37 -16.95 17.03
CA ARG A 29 7.41 -16.43 16.14
C ARG A 29 8.71 -16.34 16.93
N GLN A 30 9.74 -17.06 16.48
CA GLN A 30 11.13 -16.80 16.87
C GLN A 30 11.55 -15.50 16.18
N ASP A 31 12.05 -14.56 16.98
CA ASP A 31 12.34 -13.15 16.66
C ASP A 31 11.11 -12.35 16.21
N ALA A 32 10.99 -11.09 16.67
CA ALA A 32 9.95 -10.15 16.24
C ALA A 32 10.15 -9.84 14.75
N GLY A 33 9.70 -10.75 13.89
CA GLY A 33 9.99 -10.73 12.46
C GLY A 33 9.42 -9.48 11.78
N LYS A 34 10.09 -9.07 10.71
CA LYS A 34 9.67 -7.94 9.85
C LYS A 34 8.18 -8.04 9.48
N ILE A 35 7.49 -6.90 9.54
CA ILE A 35 6.09 -6.77 9.13
C ILE A 35 6.03 -5.85 7.91
N VAL A 36 5.22 -6.24 6.92
CA VAL A 36 4.82 -5.37 5.80
C VAL A 36 3.31 -5.20 5.86
N ALA A 37 2.84 -3.98 6.04
CA ALA A 37 1.44 -3.62 5.93
C ALA A 37 1.20 -2.79 4.65
N ALA A 38 -0.05 -2.71 4.22
CA ALA A 38 -0.47 -1.74 3.21
C ALA A 38 -1.68 -0.95 3.70
N HIS A 39 -1.65 0.36 3.50
CA HIS A 39 -2.73 1.26 3.87
C HIS A 39 -3.95 1.00 3.00
N PHE A 40 -5.13 0.92 3.59
CA PHE A 40 -6.37 0.56 2.90
C PHE A 40 -7.47 1.57 3.26
N MET A 41 -7.95 2.31 2.28
CA MET A 41 -8.99 3.33 2.44
C MET A 41 -10.36 2.67 2.57
N ILE A 42 -10.93 2.65 3.78
CA ILE A 42 -12.31 2.19 3.99
C ILE A 42 -13.33 3.23 3.50
N GLY A 43 -12.98 4.52 3.52
CA GLY A 43 -13.87 5.63 3.15
C GLY A 43 -14.40 5.60 1.70
N ILE A 44 -13.83 4.75 0.84
CA ILE A 44 -14.32 4.54 -0.53
C ILE A 44 -14.96 3.16 -0.74
N MET A 45 -15.27 2.42 0.34
CA MET A 45 -15.75 1.03 0.26
C MET A 45 -17.23 0.87 0.57
N ALA A 46 -18.00 1.97 0.62
CA ALA A 46 -19.40 1.96 1.05
C ALA A 46 -20.30 0.96 0.29
N ASN A 47 -19.95 0.66 -0.97
CA ASN A 47 -20.71 -0.25 -1.83
C ASN A 47 -20.33 -1.74 -1.71
N ARG A 48 -19.39 -2.13 -0.84
CA ARG A 48 -19.12 -3.54 -0.54
C ARG A 48 -20.18 -4.07 0.42
N GLU A 49 -20.67 -5.27 0.14
CA GLU A 49 -21.88 -5.84 0.75
C GLU A 49 -21.58 -7.10 1.57
N SER A 50 -20.35 -7.63 1.51
CA SER A 50 -19.95 -8.83 2.25
C SER A 50 -18.44 -8.92 2.44
N ALA A 51 -18.00 -9.82 3.33
CA ALA A 51 -16.59 -10.19 3.47
C ALA A 51 -15.97 -10.71 2.17
N ALA A 52 -16.73 -11.42 1.33
CA ALA A 52 -16.25 -11.95 0.06
C ALA A 52 -15.79 -10.86 -0.91
N ASP A 53 -16.34 -9.64 -0.81
CA ASP A 53 -15.91 -8.49 -1.63
C ASP A 53 -14.48 -8.02 -1.29
N TYR A 54 -13.90 -8.48 -0.17
CA TYR A 54 -12.52 -8.21 0.25
C TYR A 54 -11.55 -9.37 -0.03
N ASP A 55 -12.06 -10.55 -0.38
CA ASP A 55 -11.24 -11.77 -0.43
C ASP A 55 -10.10 -11.68 -1.45
N ASP A 56 -10.35 -11.08 -2.61
CA ASP A 56 -9.34 -10.96 -3.65
C ASP A 56 -8.23 -9.97 -3.26
N ASP A 57 -8.56 -8.92 -2.51
CA ASP A 57 -7.55 -8.02 -1.93
C ASP A 57 -6.65 -8.79 -0.95
N MET A 58 -7.26 -9.55 -0.03
CA MET A 58 -6.54 -10.35 0.98
C MET A 58 -5.61 -11.36 0.32
N LYS A 59 -6.10 -12.10 -0.68
CA LYS A 59 -5.32 -13.13 -1.39
C LYS A 59 -4.14 -12.52 -2.14
N ARG A 60 -4.36 -11.41 -2.87
CA ARG A 60 -3.31 -10.74 -3.66
C ARG A 60 -2.23 -10.15 -2.75
N ALA A 61 -2.63 -9.43 -1.70
CA ALA A 61 -1.68 -8.86 -0.75
C ALA A 61 -0.86 -9.96 -0.05
N LYS A 62 -1.51 -11.03 0.40
CA LYS A 62 -0.83 -12.18 1.00
C LYS A 62 0.17 -12.83 0.04
N ALA A 63 -0.23 -13.03 -1.21
CA ALA A 63 0.63 -13.63 -2.24
C ALA A 63 1.87 -12.76 -2.52
N ALA A 64 1.73 -11.43 -2.45
CA ALA A 64 2.85 -10.49 -2.56
C ALA A 64 3.72 -10.38 -1.29
N GLY A 65 3.36 -11.08 -0.22
CA GLY A 65 4.10 -11.11 1.05
C GLY A 65 3.72 -10.00 2.04
N ILE A 66 2.65 -9.23 1.77
CA ILE A 66 2.07 -8.27 2.71
C ILE A 66 1.36 -9.05 3.83
N ASP A 67 1.65 -8.68 5.08
CA ASP A 67 1.16 -9.37 6.27
C ASP A 67 -0.21 -8.82 6.74
N ALA A 68 -0.48 -7.54 6.51
CA ALA A 68 -1.71 -6.90 6.98
C ALA A 68 -2.18 -5.71 6.14
N PHE A 69 -3.48 -5.39 6.22
CA PHE A 69 -3.97 -4.07 5.82
C PHE A 69 -4.15 -3.14 7.03
N ALA A 70 -3.70 -1.89 6.89
CA ALA A 70 -4.00 -0.79 7.80
C ALA A 70 -5.32 -0.14 7.34
N LEU A 71 -6.43 -0.51 7.97
CA LEU A 71 -7.77 -0.04 7.60
C LEU A 71 -7.96 1.40 8.07
N ASN A 72 -7.76 2.36 7.17
CA ASN A 72 -7.99 3.78 7.42
C ASN A 72 -9.48 4.05 7.53
N ILE A 73 -9.90 4.58 8.69
CA ILE A 73 -11.30 4.89 8.97
C ILE A 73 -11.50 6.32 9.42
N ALA A 74 -12.63 6.88 9.01
CA ALA A 74 -13.23 8.07 9.57
C ALA A 74 -14.48 7.70 10.41
N LYS A 75 -15.53 8.52 10.34
CA LYS A 75 -16.76 8.37 11.14
C LYS A 75 -18.02 8.13 10.30
N ASP A 76 -17.85 7.63 9.07
CA ASP A 76 -18.95 7.33 8.16
C ASP A 76 -19.91 6.27 8.73
N ASP A 77 -21.19 6.35 8.36
CA ASP A 77 -22.25 5.46 8.86
C ASP A 77 -22.05 3.98 8.47
N TYR A 78 -21.36 3.72 7.36
CA TYR A 78 -21.01 2.37 6.89
C TYR A 78 -19.69 1.84 7.49
N THR A 79 -18.92 2.64 8.23
CA THR A 79 -17.57 2.27 8.71
C THR A 79 -17.57 0.94 9.46
N ASP A 80 -18.50 0.74 10.40
CA ASP A 80 -18.55 -0.48 11.20
C ASP A 80 -18.98 -1.70 10.38
N ALA A 81 -19.85 -1.53 9.39
CA ALA A 81 -20.18 -2.63 8.47
C ALA A 81 -18.95 -3.05 7.66
N GLN A 82 -18.22 -2.09 7.09
CA GLN A 82 -17.02 -2.37 6.27
C GLN A 82 -15.87 -2.95 7.09
N LEU A 83 -15.66 -2.47 8.32
CA LEU A 83 -14.70 -3.08 9.24
C LEU A 83 -15.07 -4.53 9.55
N ASN A 84 -16.35 -4.82 9.84
CA ASN A 84 -16.78 -6.20 10.09
C ASN A 84 -16.49 -7.14 8.90
N TYR A 85 -16.80 -6.70 7.67
CA TYR A 85 -16.49 -7.46 6.46
C TYR A 85 -14.99 -7.65 6.24
N ALA A 86 -14.18 -6.61 6.44
CA ALA A 86 -12.74 -6.68 6.28
C ALA A 86 -12.08 -7.62 7.30
N TYR A 87 -12.48 -7.59 8.58
CA TYR A 87 -11.97 -8.50 9.60
C TYR A 87 -12.38 -9.96 9.34
N GLU A 88 -13.63 -10.19 8.94
CA GLU A 88 -14.10 -11.52 8.57
C GLU A 88 -13.33 -12.08 7.36
N SER A 89 -13.14 -11.29 6.31
CA SER A 89 -12.36 -11.69 5.13
C SER A 89 -10.89 -11.96 5.50
N ALA A 90 -10.28 -11.12 6.34
CA ALA A 90 -8.92 -11.32 6.81
C ALA A 90 -8.80 -12.66 7.56
N ALA A 91 -9.76 -13.00 8.42
CA ALA A 91 -9.81 -14.29 9.09
C ALA A 91 -9.98 -15.46 8.10
N ASN A 92 -10.88 -15.34 7.13
CA ASN A 92 -11.17 -16.38 6.13
C ASN A 92 -9.97 -16.67 5.21
N ASN A 93 -9.13 -15.68 4.94
CA ASN A 93 -7.99 -15.79 4.04
C ASN A 93 -6.63 -15.92 4.76
N ASP A 94 -6.64 -16.05 6.09
CA ASP A 94 -5.44 -16.07 6.94
C ASP A 94 -4.51 -14.87 6.63
N MET A 95 -5.13 -13.71 6.47
CA MET A 95 -4.48 -12.40 6.46
C MET A 95 -4.64 -11.76 7.83
N LYS A 96 -4.03 -10.58 8.01
CA LYS A 96 -4.30 -9.73 9.17
C LYS A 96 -4.78 -8.35 8.73
N VAL A 97 -5.44 -7.67 9.65
CA VAL A 97 -5.84 -6.27 9.52
C VAL A 97 -5.65 -5.58 10.87
N PHE A 98 -5.52 -4.26 10.83
CA PHE A 98 -5.60 -3.42 12.02
C PHE A 98 -6.24 -2.09 11.64
N ILE A 99 -6.78 -1.37 12.63
CA ILE A 99 -7.39 -0.06 12.38
C ILE A 99 -6.31 1.02 12.39
N SER A 100 -6.37 1.89 11.38
CA SER A 100 -5.72 3.20 11.33
C SER A 100 -6.79 4.28 11.48
N PHE A 101 -6.81 4.96 12.63
CA PHE A 101 -7.81 6.03 12.88
C PHE A 101 -7.38 7.34 12.21
N ASP A 102 -8.24 7.91 11.37
CA ASP A 102 -7.95 9.18 10.70
C ASP A 102 -8.28 10.38 11.60
N TYR A 103 -7.26 10.94 12.26
CA TYR A 103 -7.37 12.12 13.11
C TYR A 103 -7.63 13.42 12.35
N ASN A 104 -7.88 13.41 11.04
CA ASN A 104 -8.59 14.52 10.41
C ASN A 104 -10.07 14.58 10.82
N TYR A 105 -10.64 13.44 11.24
CA TYR A 105 -12.04 13.28 11.60
C TYR A 105 -12.26 13.00 13.10
N PHE A 106 -11.25 12.47 13.80
CA PHE A 106 -11.30 12.27 15.26
C PHE A 106 -10.72 13.46 16.03
N GLU A 107 -11.39 13.86 17.11
CA GLU A 107 -10.99 14.98 17.96
C GLU A 107 -10.28 14.51 19.25
N THR A 108 -9.53 15.40 19.89
CA THR A 108 -8.84 15.16 21.18
C THR A 108 -9.82 14.64 22.25
N GLY A 109 -11.05 15.15 22.26
CA GLY A 109 -12.11 14.72 23.18
C GLY A 109 -12.67 13.32 22.92
N GLU A 110 -12.34 12.72 21.77
CA GLU A 110 -12.91 11.45 21.31
C GLU A 110 -11.96 10.25 21.51
N ASN A 111 -10.81 10.42 22.17
CA ASN A 111 -9.85 9.33 22.42
C ASN A 111 -10.45 8.15 23.21
N GLU A 112 -11.46 8.38 24.06
CA GLU A 112 -12.20 7.29 24.72
C GLU A 112 -13.05 6.46 23.73
N LEU A 113 -13.62 7.11 22.71
CA LEU A 113 -14.38 6.43 21.65
C LEU A 113 -13.46 5.56 20.78
N VAL A 114 -12.24 6.05 20.51
CA VAL A 114 -11.19 5.26 19.83
C VAL A 114 -10.87 4.00 20.64
N GLY A 115 -10.61 4.14 21.94
CA GLY A 115 -10.39 2.99 22.83
C GLY A 115 -11.58 2.03 22.89
N ALA A 116 -12.80 2.55 23.00
CA ALA A 116 -14.02 1.72 23.01
C ALA A 116 -14.20 0.91 21.71
N LYS A 117 -13.88 1.49 20.54
CA LYS A 117 -13.89 0.76 19.27
C LYS A 117 -12.83 -0.33 19.26
N LEU A 118 -11.62 -0.05 19.73
CA LEU A 118 -10.54 -1.04 19.83
C LEU A 118 -10.91 -2.23 20.71
N LYS A 119 -11.63 -2.02 21.82
CA LYS A 119 -12.13 -3.11 22.66
C LYS A 119 -12.92 -4.16 21.87
N GLU A 120 -13.69 -3.73 20.88
CA GLU A 120 -14.46 -4.64 20.01
C GLU A 120 -13.55 -5.35 18.99
N TYR A 121 -12.79 -4.58 18.21
CA TYR A 121 -12.06 -5.13 17.05
C TYR A 121 -10.80 -5.90 17.44
N CYS A 122 -10.15 -5.55 18.55
CA CYS A 122 -8.98 -6.29 19.03
C CYS A 122 -9.29 -7.75 19.41
N ALA A 123 -10.56 -8.07 19.69
CA ALA A 123 -11.02 -9.42 19.99
C ALA A 123 -11.41 -10.23 18.73
N LYS A 124 -11.52 -9.59 17.56
CA LYS A 124 -11.93 -10.27 16.33
C LYS A 124 -10.80 -11.12 15.74
N PRO A 125 -11.12 -12.28 15.13
CA PRO A 125 -10.15 -13.00 14.33
C PRO A 125 -9.71 -12.10 13.16
N GLY A 126 -8.46 -12.25 12.71
CA GLY A 126 -7.89 -11.38 11.69
C GLY A 126 -7.19 -10.13 12.24
N GLN A 127 -7.37 -9.75 13.50
CA GLN A 127 -6.58 -8.67 14.12
C GLN A 127 -5.07 -8.98 14.07
N LEU A 128 -4.26 -8.02 13.62
CA LEU A 128 -2.81 -8.09 13.75
C LEU A 128 -2.42 -7.96 15.23
N GLN A 129 -1.64 -8.93 15.71
CA GLN A 129 -1.11 -8.96 17.07
C GLN A 129 0.41 -8.87 17.00
N VAL A 130 1.01 -7.97 17.79
CA VAL A 130 2.47 -7.81 17.93
C VAL A 130 2.81 -7.93 19.40
N ASP A 131 3.74 -8.83 19.74
CA ASP A 131 4.10 -9.15 21.12
C ASP A 131 2.90 -9.54 22.00
N GLY A 132 1.90 -10.19 21.40
CA GLY A 132 0.65 -10.56 22.08
C GLY A 132 -0.30 -9.40 22.36
N LYS A 133 -0.03 -8.21 21.83
CA LYS A 133 -0.85 -7.00 21.97
C LYS A 133 -1.53 -6.64 20.65
N CYS A 134 -2.71 -6.03 20.75
CA CYS A 134 -3.48 -5.59 19.60
C CYS A 134 -2.79 -4.41 18.89
N PHE A 135 -2.38 -4.60 17.64
CA PHE A 135 -1.71 -3.56 16.86
C PHE A 135 -2.72 -2.50 16.36
N VAL A 136 -2.34 -1.22 16.48
CA VAL A 136 -3.17 -0.08 16.08
C VAL A 136 -2.28 1.05 15.58
N SER A 137 -2.74 1.75 14.54
CA SER A 137 -2.10 3.00 14.07
C SER A 137 -3.12 4.14 13.93
N SER A 138 -2.66 5.26 13.38
CA SER A 138 -3.48 6.41 13.01
C SER A 138 -2.95 7.03 11.72
N PHE A 139 -3.77 7.86 11.09
CA PHE A 139 -3.30 8.92 10.21
C PHE A 139 -3.42 10.24 10.96
N ASN A 140 -2.35 11.04 10.97
CA ASN A 140 -2.21 12.22 11.85
C ASN A 140 -2.41 11.88 13.35
N GLY A 141 -2.63 12.93 14.15
CA GLY A 141 -2.80 12.85 15.61
C GLY A 141 -1.88 13.77 16.40
N ASP A 142 -1.08 14.61 15.72
CA ASP A 142 -0.04 15.45 16.33
C ASP A 142 0.13 16.83 15.67
N ASN A 143 -0.75 17.23 14.75
CA ASN A 143 -0.60 18.45 13.96
C ASN A 143 -1.65 19.54 14.28
N ASP A 144 -2.71 19.20 15.01
CA ASP A 144 -3.80 20.10 15.40
C ASP A 144 -4.15 19.88 16.89
N PRO A 145 -4.14 20.92 17.76
CA PRO A 145 -4.44 20.75 19.18
C PRO A 145 -5.83 20.19 19.47
N SER A 146 -6.78 20.39 18.55
CA SER A 146 -8.13 19.84 18.64
C SER A 146 -8.23 18.38 18.22
N LYS A 147 -7.17 17.78 17.68
CA LYS A 147 -7.12 16.41 17.12
C LYS A 147 -5.88 15.64 17.56
N LEU A 148 -5.58 15.68 18.85
CA LEU A 148 -4.42 15.02 19.43
C LEU A 148 -4.73 13.56 19.80
N PHE A 149 -3.85 12.66 19.34
CA PHE A 149 -3.81 11.27 19.75
C PHE A 149 -3.28 11.15 21.20
N ASN A 150 -4.09 10.56 22.08
CA ASN A 150 -3.72 10.33 23.48
C ASN A 150 -3.68 8.83 23.80
N ALA A 151 -2.47 8.28 23.82
CA ALA A 151 -2.23 6.85 24.05
C ALA A 151 -2.77 6.37 25.41
N ASN A 152 -2.61 7.16 26.47
CA ASN A 152 -3.03 6.78 27.82
C ASN A 152 -4.56 6.68 27.93
N THR A 153 -5.28 7.68 27.40
CA THR A 153 -6.75 7.66 27.35
C THR A 153 -7.27 6.49 26.51
N ILE A 154 -6.68 6.25 25.34
CA ILE A 154 -7.06 5.14 24.46
C ILE A 154 -6.85 3.79 25.17
N ARG A 155 -5.67 3.57 25.77
CA ARG A 155 -5.37 2.33 26.52
C ARG A 155 -6.35 2.10 27.67
N ALA A 156 -6.66 3.14 28.43
CA ALA A 156 -7.59 3.05 29.55
C ALA A 156 -9.00 2.63 29.10
N ALA A 157 -9.47 3.15 27.96
CA ALA A 157 -10.78 2.82 27.41
C ALA A 157 -10.84 1.46 26.68
N ALA A 158 -9.74 1.02 26.07
CA ALA A 158 -9.71 -0.23 25.30
C ALA A 158 -9.86 -1.50 26.16
N GLY A 159 -9.37 -1.49 27.40
CA GLY A 159 -9.47 -2.63 28.31
C GLY A 159 -8.76 -3.90 27.82
N THR A 160 -7.82 -3.75 26.88
CA THR A 160 -6.92 -4.79 26.35
C THR A 160 -5.54 -4.19 26.09
N ASP A 161 -4.50 -5.01 26.04
CA ASP A 161 -3.15 -4.53 25.76
C ASP A 161 -3.01 -4.13 24.28
N LEU A 162 -2.54 -2.91 24.05
CA LEU A 162 -2.36 -2.32 22.73
C LEU A 162 -0.88 -2.20 22.37
N TYR A 163 -0.57 -2.40 21.09
CA TYR A 163 0.68 -2.03 20.44
C TYR A 163 0.43 -0.81 19.56
N LEU A 164 0.75 0.38 20.06
CA LEU A 164 0.41 1.64 19.41
C LEU A 164 1.56 2.15 18.55
N VAL A 165 1.32 2.22 17.23
CA VAL A 165 2.23 2.81 16.23
C VAL A 165 1.46 3.89 15.43
N PRO A 166 1.02 4.98 16.08
CA PRO A 166 0.30 6.07 15.41
C PRO A 166 1.19 6.82 14.42
N ASN A 167 0.60 7.63 13.53
CA ASN A 167 1.33 8.54 12.65
C ASN A 167 1.68 9.86 13.36
N LEU A 168 2.54 9.78 14.39
CA LEU A 168 3.06 10.94 15.10
C LEU A 168 4.48 11.25 14.62
N SER A 169 4.82 12.52 14.53
CA SER A 169 6.06 13.00 13.94
C SER A 169 7.01 13.59 15.00
N PRO A 170 8.33 13.53 14.77
CA PRO A 170 9.33 14.18 15.62
C PRO A 170 9.22 15.71 15.63
N THR A 171 8.43 16.28 14.72
CA THR A 171 8.20 17.72 14.56
C THR A 171 6.76 18.14 14.87
N GLY A 172 5.94 17.21 15.40
CA GLY A 172 4.55 17.48 15.74
C GLY A 172 4.42 18.47 16.90
N ILE A 173 3.21 18.98 17.11
CA ILE A 173 2.91 19.90 18.21
C ILE A 173 2.77 19.21 19.56
N ARG A 174 2.68 17.87 19.58
CA ARG A 174 2.84 17.08 20.81
C ARG A 174 4.27 17.26 21.30
N ASP A 175 4.49 17.25 22.62
CA ASP A 175 5.85 17.29 23.15
C ASP A 175 6.68 16.16 22.50
N ALA A 176 7.61 16.54 21.61
CA ALA A 176 8.45 15.62 20.87
C ALA A 176 9.37 14.81 21.80
N THR A 177 9.46 15.11 23.09
CA THR A 177 10.16 14.24 24.05
C THR A 177 9.28 13.13 24.62
N SER A 178 7.96 13.20 24.43
CA SER A 178 6.97 12.28 24.97
C SER A 178 6.70 11.10 24.03
N VAL A 179 7.69 10.25 23.76
CA VAL A 179 7.49 8.95 23.07
C VAL A 179 7.20 7.78 24.02
N GLY A 180 7.19 8.05 25.34
CA GLY A 180 7.10 7.01 26.37
C GLY A 180 5.78 6.22 26.38
N ASP A 181 4.69 6.82 25.91
CA ASP A 181 3.32 6.30 25.96
C ASP A 181 2.91 5.46 24.72
N ILE A 182 3.71 5.49 23.66
CA ILE A 182 3.54 4.72 22.41
C ILE A 182 4.59 3.61 22.28
N ASP A 183 4.29 2.57 21.49
CA ASP A 183 5.22 1.46 21.22
C ASP A 183 6.09 1.72 19.97
N GLY A 184 5.66 2.62 19.10
CA GLY A 184 6.38 3.06 17.91
C GLY A 184 5.70 4.24 17.24
N SER A 185 6.19 4.64 16.07
CA SER A 185 5.50 5.58 15.20
C SER A 185 5.64 5.26 13.72
N PHE A 186 4.63 5.65 12.97
CA PHE A 186 4.54 5.56 11.51
C PHE A 186 4.90 6.90 10.88
N ASN A 187 5.79 6.88 9.89
CA ASN A 187 6.06 8.05 9.07
C ASN A 187 5.20 8.01 7.78
N TRP A 188 4.36 9.01 7.55
CA TRP A 188 3.54 9.14 6.32
C TRP A 188 4.31 9.71 5.12
N ILE A 189 5.50 10.27 5.32
CA ILE A 189 6.22 11.04 4.31
C ILE A 189 6.92 10.07 3.35
N GLY A 190 6.12 9.49 2.44
CA GLY A 190 6.55 8.53 1.43
C GLY A 190 7.18 9.16 0.18
N TRP A 191 7.15 10.50 0.07
CA TRP A 191 7.69 11.26 -1.05
C TRP A 191 8.49 12.46 -0.55
N ASP A 192 9.47 12.88 -1.35
CA ASP A 192 10.19 14.12 -1.09
C ASP A 192 9.23 15.31 -1.09
N SER A 193 9.43 16.23 -0.16
CA SER A 193 8.55 17.39 0.02
C SER A 193 9.33 18.64 0.41
N ASN A 194 8.68 19.80 0.40
CA ASN A 194 9.24 21.02 0.99
C ASN A 194 9.17 21.06 2.54
N GLY A 195 8.78 19.96 3.19
CA GLY A 195 8.54 19.88 4.63
C GLY A 195 7.19 20.43 5.10
N ALA A 196 6.34 20.92 4.18
CA ALA A 196 5.03 21.50 4.45
C ALA A 196 3.93 20.85 3.58
N ASN A 197 4.03 19.53 3.36
CA ASN A 197 3.06 18.73 2.59
C ASN A 197 2.82 19.27 1.16
N ARG A 198 3.90 19.72 0.51
CA ARG A 198 3.93 20.13 -0.90
C ARG A 198 5.21 19.64 -1.56
N ALA A 199 5.19 19.59 -2.90
CA ALA A 199 6.37 19.26 -3.69
C ALA A 199 7.59 20.10 -3.27
N PRO A 200 8.82 19.57 -3.37
CA PRO A 200 10.03 20.31 -3.08
C PRO A 200 10.12 21.63 -3.87
N THR A 201 10.75 22.64 -3.26
CA THR A 201 11.12 23.89 -3.94
C THR A 201 12.64 24.02 -3.98
N PRO A 202 13.21 24.96 -4.77
CA PRO A 202 14.65 25.22 -4.76
C PRO A 202 15.20 25.57 -3.36
N GLU A 203 14.36 26.13 -2.49
CA GLU A 203 14.72 26.55 -1.13
C GLU A 203 14.52 25.46 -0.07
N SER A 204 13.67 24.46 -0.33
CA SER A 204 13.34 23.42 0.63
C SER A 204 13.07 22.09 -0.06
N ASN A 205 13.93 21.11 0.23
CA ASN A 205 13.75 19.72 -0.13
C ASN A 205 14.09 18.83 1.08
N VAL A 206 13.11 18.05 1.53
CA VAL A 206 13.25 17.07 2.59
C VAL A 206 12.91 15.71 2.01
N THR A 207 13.88 14.82 1.99
CA THR A 207 13.71 13.49 1.41
C THR A 207 13.02 12.53 2.38
N THR A 208 12.45 11.45 1.86
CA THR A 208 11.94 10.36 2.73
C THR A 208 13.03 9.80 3.66
N SER A 209 14.26 9.67 3.17
CA SER A 209 15.41 9.20 3.97
C SER A 209 15.81 10.17 5.10
N ASP A 210 15.66 11.49 4.89
CA ASP A 210 15.90 12.48 5.96
C ASP A 210 14.92 12.29 7.13
N PHE A 211 13.68 11.89 6.83
CA PHE A 211 12.69 11.57 7.86
C PHE A 211 12.98 10.22 8.54
N ASP A 212 13.46 9.20 7.82
CA ASP A 212 13.86 7.93 8.47
C ASP A 212 14.85 8.15 9.61
N ALA A 213 15.87 8.98 9.38
CA ALA A 213 16.87 9.32 10.40
C ALA A 213 16.24 10.03 11.60
N LYS A 214 15.41 11.05 11.36
CA LYS A 214 14.73 11.81 12.42
C LYS A 214 13.79 10.93 13.25
N TYR A 215 13.01 10.07 12.62
CA TYR A 215 12.12 9.14 13.32
C TYR A 215 12.92 8.13 14.13
N THR A 216 13.98 7.55 13.56
CA THR A 216 14.79 6.54 14.25
C THR A 216 15.48 7.12 15.49
N GLU A 217 16.03 8.33 15.38
CA GLU A 217 16.63 9.05 16.53
C GLU A 217 15.57 9.36 17.59
N TRP A 218 14.46 9.96 17.18
CA TRP A 218 13.36 10.35 18.07
C TRP A 218 12.73 9.18 18.82
N LEU A 219 12.56 8.04 18.15
CA LEU A 219 11.95 6.85 18.72
C LEU A 219 12.89 6.11 19.70
N GLY A 220 14.19 6.38 19.67
CA GLY A 220 15.15 5.83 20.64
C GLY A 220 15.13 4.31 20.76
N GLY A 221 14.90 3.61 19.64
CA GLY A 221 14.83 2.13 19.58
C GLY A 221 13.43 1.53 19.68
N LYS A 222 12.37 2.35 19.82
CA LYS A 222 10.98 1.92 19.61
C LYS A 222 10.70 1.61 18.13
N THR A 223 9.55 1.01 17.85
CA THR A 223 9.19 0.60 16.49
C THR A 223 9.13 1.79 15.55
N TYR A 224 9.94 1.74 14.50
CA TYR A 224 9.80 2.60 13.34
C TYR A 224 9.08 1.84 12.22
N MET A 225 7.93 2.35 11.80
CA MET A 225 7.22 1.89 10.61
C MET A 225 7.50 2.84 9.44
N ALA A 226 8.34 2.37 8.51
CA ALA A 226 8.81 3.19 7.40
C ALA A 226 7.80 3.22 6.25
N PRO A 227 7.60 4.38 5.59
CA PRO A 227 6.74 4.50 4.43
C PRO A 227 7.44 4.00 3.17
N VAL A 228 6.64 3.41 2.28
CA VAL A 228 7.02 3.15 0.89
C VAL A 228 5.84 3.51 0.00
N SER A 229 6.05 4.36 -1.00
CA SER A 229 5.02 4.74 -1.96
C SER A 229 5.60 4.99 -3.36
N PRO A 230 4.90 4.65 -4.45
CA PRO A 230 5.45 4.78 -5.79
C PRO A 230 5.28 6.18 -6.40
N TRP A 231 4.11 6.79 -6.24
CA TRP A 231 3.67 7.96 -7.00
C TRP A 231 2.73 8.81 -6.15
N PHE A 232 2.42 10.04 -6.55
CA PHE A 232 1.34 10.82 -5.93
C PHE A 232 0.84 11.84 -6.94
N PHE A 233 -0.45 11.81 -7.20
CA PHE A 233 -1.13 12.84 -7.97
C PHE A 233 -2.60 12.88 -7.56
N THR A 234 -3.14 14.08 -7.42
CA THR A 234 -4.54 14.29 -7.11
C THR A 234 -5.03 15.57 -7.76
N ASN A 235 -6.29 15.60 -8.19
CA ASN A 235 -6.87 16.77 -8.86
C ASN A 235 -8.34 17.00 -8.43
N PHE A 236 -8.59 16.88 -7.13
CA PHE A 236 -9.84 17.30 -6.52
C PHE A 236 -9.96 18.83 -6.51
N ALA A 237 -11.20 19.34 -6.48
CA ALA A 237 -11.45 20.79 -6.40
C ALA A 237 -10.81 21.47 -5.17
N SER A 238 -10.67 20.74 -4.05
CA SER A 238 -10.06 21.22 -2.81
C SER A 238 -8.58 20.83 -2.65
N LYS A 239 -8.07 19.93 -3.51
CA LYS A 239 -6.75 19.30 -3.38
C LYS A 239 -6.23 18.93 -4.77
N ALA A 240 -5.33 19.76 -5.30
CA ALA A 240 -4.76 19.60 -6.64
C ALA A 240 -3.25 19.87 -6.60
N TRP A 241 -2.45 18.80 -6.51
CA TRP A 241 -0.99 18.84 -6.53
C TRP A 241 -0.40 17.45 -6.81
N ASN A 242 0.89 17.39 -7.08
CA ASN A 242 1.66 16.14 -7.14
C ASN A 242 2.91 16.23 -6.25
N PHE A 243 3.50 15.07 -5.94
CA PHE A 243 4.85 14.97 -5.39
C PHE A 243 5.79 14.34 -6.45
N PRO A 244 7.11 14.44 -6.31
CA PRO A 244 8.04 13.69 -7.15
C PRO A 244 7.89 12.18 -6.95
N GLY A 245 7.60 11.45 -8.04
CA GLY A 245 7.45 9.99 -8.04
C GLY A 245 8.42 9.24 -8.96
N ASP A 246 8.98 9.89 -9.98
CA ASP A 246 9.85 9.36 -11.05
C ASP A 246 10.42 7.94 -10.83
N LEU A 247 11.65 7.79 -10.32
CA LEU A 247 12.24 6.50 -9.92
C LEU A 247 12.17 6.24 -8.41
N LEU A 248 11.25 6.91 -7.71
CA LEU A 248 11.13 6.84 -6.25
C LEU A 248 10.89 5.41 -5.79
N TRP A 249 9.94 4.70 -6.39
CA TRP A 249 9.60 3.32 -6.02
C TRP A 249 10.82 2.40 -6.00
N PHE A 250 11.65 2.45 -7.06
CA PHE A 250 12.88 1.68 -7.16
C PHE A 250 13.89 2.08 -6.09
N ARG A 251 14.22 3.36 -5.99
CA ARG A 251 15.21 3.85 -5.02
C ARG A 251 14.79 3.51 -3.60
N ARG A 252 13.52 3.76 -3.27
CA ARG A 252 12.97 3.56 -1.93
C ARG A 252 13.04 2.10 -1.49
N TRP A 253 12.72 1.15 -2.36
CA TRP A 253 12.86 -0.27 -2.01
C TRP A 253 14.31 -0.68 -1.72
N ASN A 254 15.29 -0.14 -2.45
CA ASN A 254 16.70 -0.36 -2.14
C ASN A 254 17.13 0.31 -0.81
N GLU A 255 16.65 1.53 -0.54
CA GLU A 255 16.85 2.20 0.75
C GLU A 255 16.26 1.39 1.91
N ILE A 256 15.08 0.79 1.74
CA ILE A 256 14.43 -0.05 2.73
C ILE A 256 15.25 -1.30 3.05
N LEU A 257 15.84 -1.95 2.04
CA LEU A 257 16.75 -3.08 2.30
C LEU A 257 17.97 -2.62 3.11
N ALA A 258 18.52 -1.44 2.81
CA ALA A 258 19.64 -0.86 3.56
C ALA A 258 19.26 -0.50 5.00
N LEU A 259 18.17 0.25 5.19
CA LEU A 259 17.63 0.72 6.46
C LEU A 259 17.17 -0.44 7.36
N ALA A 260 16.54 -1.46 6.76
CA ALA A 260 15.94 -2.61 7.43
C ALA A 260 15.09 -2.20 8.66
N PRO A 261 14.03 -1.37 8.49
CA PRO A 261 13.14 -0.97 9.58
C PRO A 261 12.41 -2.20 10.17
N GLN A 262 11.82 -2.08 11.36
CA GLN A 262 11.07 -3.21 11.94
C GLN A 262 9.76 -3.47 11.18
N MET A 263 9.14 -2.40 10.69
CA MET A 263 7.88 -2.46 9.97
C MET A 263 7.93 -1.55 8.75
N ILE A 264 7.16 -1.91 7.73
CA ILE A 264 6.89 -1.09 6.55
C ILE A 264 5.38 -0.91 6.45
N GLU A 265 4.95 0.29 6.10
CA GLU A 265 3.62 0.51 5.56
C GLU A 265 3.73 1.01 4.11
N ILE A 266 3.13 0.25 3.19
CA ILE A 266 2.98 0.65 1.79
C ILE A 266 1.79 1.61 1.71
N ILE A 267 2.03 2.79 1.15
CA ILE A 267 1.06 3.86 0.97
C ILE A 267 0.78 3.94 -0.54
N THR A 268 -0.27 3.35 -1.09
CA THR A 268 -1.37 2.60 -0.42
C THR A 268 -1.76 1.37 -1.24
N TRP A 269 -2.69 0.56 -0.73
CA TRP A 269 -3.32 -0.51 -1.48
C TRP A 269 -4.33 0.02 -2.52
N ASN A 270 -5.20 0.97 -2.15
CA ASN A 270 -6.39 1.32 -2.95
C ASN A 270 -6.76 2.82 -2.92
N ASP A 271 -5.83 3.73 -2.61
CA ASP A 271 -6.13 5.17 -2.70
C ASP A 271 -6.02 5.66 -4.15
N TYR A 272 -7.15 5.57 -4.86
CA TYR A 272 -7.27 6.01 -6.26
C TYR A 272 -7.27 7.54 -6.39
N GLY A 273 -7.82 8.25 -5.39
CA GLY A 273 -7.88 9.71 -5.34
C GLY A 273 -6.53 10.40 -5.33
N GLU A 274 -5.53 9.74 -4.74
CA GLU A 274 -4.17 10.26 -4.62
C GLU A 274 -3.15 9.51 -5.51
N SER A 275 -3.66 8.61 -6.37
CA SER A 275 -2.91 7.96 -7.45
C SER A 275 -1.70 7.14 -6.99
N HIS A 276 -1.74 6.59 -5.77
CA HIS A 276 -0.61 5.87 -5.19
C HIS A 276 -0.94 4.46 -4.71
N TYR A 277 -2.08 3.95 -5.16
CA TYR A 277 -2.46 2.56 -5.01
C TYR A 277 -1.49 1.63 -5.74
N ILE A 278 -1.26 0.44 -5.18
CA ILE A 278 -0.57 -0.68 -5.84
C ILE A 278 -1.46 -1.92 -5.97
N GLY A 279 -2.69 -1.87 -5.44
CA GLY A 279 -3.68 -2.93 -5.51
C GLY A 279 -4.38 -2.99 -6.88
N PRO A 280 -5.55 -3.65 -6.96
CA PRO A 280 -6.32 -3.75 -8.19
C PRO A 280 -6.66 -2.40 -8.81
N ASP A 281 -6.81 -2.37 -10.12
CA ASP A 281 -7.14 -1.15 -10.85
C ASP A 281 -8.51 -0.60 -10.42
N ALA A 282 -8.64 0.73 -10.38
CA ALA A 282 -9.87 1.42 -9.99
C ALA A 282 -11.10 0.86 -10.74
N GLU A 283 -10.99 0.62 -12.04
CA GLU A 283 -12.10 0.10 -12.86
C GLU A 283 -12.57 -1.31 -12.48
N THR A 284 -11.69 -2.10 -11.87
CA THR A 284 -11.97 -3.51 -11.53
C THR A 284 -12.28 -3.72 -10.06
N SER A 285 -11.82 -2.80 -9.21
CA SER A 285 -12.09 -2.82 -7.77
C SER A 285 -13.52 -2.38 -7.48
N LYS A 286 -14.23 -3.15 -6.64
CA LYS A 286 -15.52 -2.73 -6.07
C LYS A 286 -15.29 -1.62 -5.03
N HIS A 287 -15.57 -0.38 -5.44
CA HIS A 287 -15.40 0.83 -4.63
C HIS A 287 -16.41 1.90 -5.06
N THR A 288 -16.66 2.87 -4.20
CA THR A 288 -17.42 4.09 -4.49
C THR A 288 -16.48 5.12 -5.12
N ASP A 289 -16.88 5.68 -6.25
CA ASP A 289 -16.13 6.75 -6.92
C ASP A 289 -16.27 8.06 -6.14
N ASP A 290 -15.14 8.61 -5.69
CA ASP A 290 -15.00 9.91 -5.02
C ASP A 290 -14.75 11.06 -6.01
N GLY A 291 -14.83 10.77 -7.32
CA GLY A 291 -14.52 11.67 -8.43
C GLY A 291 -13.14 11.40 -9.05
N SER A 292 -12.33 10.54 -8.43
CA SER A 292 -11.01 10.18 -8.92
C SER A 292 -11.01 9.33 -10.20
N SER A 293 -12.15 8.76 -10.58
CA SER A 293 -12.31 8.07 -11.87
C SER A 293 -11.85 8.94 -13.07
N ALA A 294 -11.89 10.27 -12.95
CA ALA A 294 -11.39 11.19 -13.96
C ALA A 294 -9.87 11.08 -14.25
N TRP A 295 -9.09 10.54 -13.31
CA TRP A 295 -7.64 10.32 -13.48
C TRP A 295 -7.12 8.92 -13.12
N ALA A 296 -7.91 8.11 -12.41
CA ALA A 296 -7.54 6.75 -12.02
C ALA A 296 -8.05 5.67 -13.01
N ASN A 297 -9.14 5.92 -13.73
CA ASN A 297 -9.63 4.98 -14.73
C ASN A 297 -8.62 4.83 -15.89
N GLY A 298 -8.43 3.60 -16.36
CA GLY A 298 -7.44 3.26 -17.38
C GLY A 298 -5.98 3.39 -16.94
N MET A 299 -5.70 3.62 -15.65
CA MET A 299 -4.35 3.73 -15.10
C MET A 299 -4.01 2.49 -14.24
N PRO A 300 -3.49 1.41 -14.85
CA PRO A 300 -3.11 0.23 -14.09
C PRO A 300 -1.84 0.50 -13.27
N HIS A 301 -1.82 0.05 -12.00
CA HIS A 301 -0.66 0.18 -11.09
C HIS A 301 -0.09 -1.17 -10.62
N GLY A 302 -0.70 -2.30 -11.00
CA GLY A 302 -0.30 -3.64 -10.53
C GLY A 302 1.15 -4.01 -10.83
N GLY A 303 1.79 -3.37 -11.83
CA GLY A 303 3.22 -3.55 -12.09
C GLY A 303 4.12 -3.12 -10.92
N TRP A 304 3.72 -2.12 -10.14
CA TRP A 304 4.48 -1.71 -8.94
C TRP A 304 4.39 -2.75 -7.83
N LEU A 305 3.26 -3.45 -7.67
CA LEU A 305 3.15 -4.60 -6.77
C LEU A 305 4.08 -5.73 -7.23
N GLU A 306 4.01 -6.11 -8.51
CA GLU A 306 4.89 -7.14 -9.10
C GLU A 306 6.39 -6.82 -8.97
N MET A 307 6.74 -5.53 -8.96
CA MET A 307 8.11 -5.07 -8.73
C MET A 307 8.51 -5.20 -7.27
N ALA A 308 7.60 -4.94 -6.33
CA ALA A 308 7.88 -4.96 -4.90
C ALA A 308 8.04 -6.38 -4.32
N GLU A 309 7.39 -7.39 -4.91
CA GLU A 309 7.45 -8.79 -4.45
C GLU A 309 8.86 -9.32 -4.08
N PRO A 310 9.88 -9.24 -4.95
CA PRO A 310 11.23 -9.69 -4.60
C PRO A 310 11.89 -8.83 -3.51
N TYR A 311 11.55 -7.54 -3.41
CA TYR A 311 12.03 -6.66 -2.34
C TYR A 311 11.39 -6.97 -1.00
N ILE A 312 10.08 -7.21 -0.95
CA ILE A 312 9.36 -7.67 0.25
C ILE A 312 9.97 -8.99 0.75
N THR A 313 10.23 -9.92 -0.17
CA THR A 313 10.88 -11.20 0.14
C THR A 313 12.27 -10.99 0.75
N ALA A 314 13.11 -10.17 0.12
CA ALA A 314 14.45 -9.86 0.63
C ALA A 314 14.42 -9.16 2.00
N TYR A 315 13.54 -8.17 2.17
CA TYR A 315 13.34 -7.44 3.42
C TYR A 315 12.98 -8.39 4.56
N LYS A 316 12.00 -9.28 4.35
CA LYS A 316 11.56 -10.25 5.36
C LYS A 316 12.65 -11.27 5.70
N ALA A 317 13.52 -11.59 4.74
CA ALA A 317 14.70 -12.44 4.96
C ALA A 317 15.88 -11.70 5.62
N GLY A 318 15.79 -10.38 5.82
CA GLY A 318 16.92 -9.56 6.29
C GLY A 318 18.05 -9.42 5.26
N ALA A 319 17.78 -9.71 3.99
CA ALA A 319 18.74 -9.59 2.90
C ALA A 319 18.91 -8.12 2.47
N LYS A 320 20.07 -7.81 1.89
CA LYS A 320 20.40 -6.49 1.34
C LYS A 320 20.23 -6.41 -0.18
N GLU A 321 20.06 -7.56 -0.82
CA GLU A 321 19.93 -7.70 -2.26
C GLU A 321 18.72 -8.61 -2.55
N ILE A 322 18.08 -8.39 -3.70
CA ILE A 322 16.97 -9.22 -4.14
C ILE A 322 17.44 -10.45 -4.92
N SER A 323 16.61 -11.49 -4.94
CA SER A 323 16.72 -12.58 -5.91
C SER A 323 15.56 -12.50 -6.89
N VAL A 324 15.86 -12.54 -8.19
CA VAL A 324 14.85 -12.49 -9.25
C VAL A 324 14.50 -13.92 -9.68
N ALA A 325 13.21 -14.27 -9.59
CA ALA A 325 12.72 -15.60 -9.97
C ALA A 325 12.21 -15.67 -11.42
N GLN A 326 11.83 -14.54 -12.01
CA GLN A 326 11.33 -14.41 -13.37
C GLN A 326 11.81 -13.08 -13.95
N ASP A 327 12.35 -13.12 -15.16
CA ASP A 327 12.68 -11.89 -15.89
C ASP A 327 11.41 -11.05 -16.13
N LYS A 328 11.45 -9.77 -15.73
CA LYS A 328 10.41 -8.80 -16.03
C LYS A 328 10.96 -7.39 -16.24
N LEU A 329 10.30 -6.62 -17.08
CA LEU A 329 10.48 -5.19 -17.23
C LEU A 329 9.20 -4.52 -16.73
N VAL A 330 9.30 -3.78 -15.62
CA VAL A 330 8.21 -2.96 -15.10
C VAL A 330 8.44 -1.53 -15.57
N TYR A 331 7.46 -0.93 -16.22
CA TYR A 331 7.61 0.39 -16.83
C TYR A 331 6.45 1.30 -16.46
N TRP A 332 6.71 2.60 -16.43
CA TRP A 332 5.68 3.60 -16.18
C TRP A 332 6.00 4.94 -16.82
N TYR A 333 4.94 5.70 -17.08
CA TYR A 333 5.00 7.03 -17.69
C TYR A 333 3.67 7.77 -17.50
N ARG A 334 3.71 9.09 -17.62
CA ARG A 334 2.50 9.93 -17.67
C ARG A 334 1.87 9.91 -19.06
N PRO A 335 0.54 10.12 -19.18
CA PRO A 335 -0.16 10.12 -20.47
C PRO A 335 0.24 11.29 -21.38
N SER A 336 0.84 12.34 -20.81
CA SER A 336 1.21 13.56 -21.53
C SER A 336 2.46 14.22 -20.96
N PRO A 337 3.22 14.97 -21.80
CA PRO A 337 4.29 15.84 -21.33
C PRO A 337 3.77 16.92 -20.38
N LYS A 338 4.61 17.41 -19.46
CA LYS A 338 4.26 18.51 -18.52
C LYS A 338 3.70 19.72 -19.24
N ALA A 339 4.32 20.10 -20.35
CA ALA A 339 3.95 21.28 -21.13
C ALA A 339 2.50 21.23 -21.65
N ALA A 340 1.95 20.03 -21.90
CA ALA A 340 0.58 19.86 -22.36
C ALA A 340 -0.46 20.06 -21.24
N CYS A 341 -0.07 19.93 -19.97
CA CYS A 341 -0.97 20.04 -18.81
C CYS A 341 -1.15 21.46 -18.29
N GLY A 342 -0.35 22.42 -18.77
CA GLY A 342 -0.33 23.77 -18.22
C GLY A 342 0.24 23.83 -16.80
N ALA A 343 -0.10 24.89 -16.07
CA ALA A 343 0.38 25.08 -14.70
C ALA A 343 -0.35 24.15 -13.71
N PHE A 344 0.41 23.44 -12.90
CA PHE A 344 -0.10 22.56 -11.85
C PHE A 344 0.89 22.49 -10.69
N ASP A 345 0.42 22.47 -9.44
CA ASP A 345 1.29 22.51 -8.26
C ASP A 345 2.13 21.22 -8.16
N GLY A 346 3.45 21.37 -8.11
CA GLY A 346 4.41 20.27 -8.11
C GLY A 346 4.81 19.73 -9.48
N ILE A 347 4.22 20.21 -10.59
CA ILE A 347 4.45 19.60 -11.90
C ILE A 347 5.93 19.66 -12.32
N ASP A 348 6.63 20.72 -11.92
CA ASP A 348 8.03 20.94 -12.28
C ASP A 348 8.98 19.91 -11.66
N THR A 349 8.56 19.20 -10.61
CA THR A 349 9.36 18.14 -9.99
C THR A 349 9.29 16.81 -10.76
N LEU A 350 8.44 16.70 -11.78
CA LEU A 350 8.32 15.50 -12.60
C LEU A 350 9.23 15.59 -13.83
N GLN A 351 9.79 14.47 -14.25
CA GLN A 351 10.51 14.41 -15.53
C GLN A 351 9.57 14.00 -16.69
N ASP A 352 9.79 14.58 -17.86
CA ASP A 352 9.19 14.08 -19.12
C ASP A 352 10.01 12.88 -19.60
N ALA A 353 9.81 11.75 -18.92
CA ALA A 353 10.51 10.50 -19.18
C ALA A 353 9.57 9.29 -19.13
N VAL A 354 10.00 8.23 -19.82
CA VAL A 354 9.51 6.86 -19.66
C VAL A 354 10.51 6.10 -18.82
N PHE A 355 10.03 5.51 -17.73
CA PHE A 355 10.85 4.78 -16.77
C PHE A 355 10.71 3.28 -16.98
N VAL A 356 11.80 2.54 -16.78
CA VAL A 356 11.77 1.07 -16.77
C VAL A 356 12.70 0.54 -15.68
N VAL A 357 12.22 -0.46 -14.94
CA VAL A 357 13.02 -1.29 -14.04
C VAL A 357 13.07 -2.69 -14.61
N ALA A 358 14.28 -3.15 -14.91
CA ALA A 358 14.57 -4.52 -15.28
C ALA A 358 14.85 -5.34 -14.02
N LEU A 359 14.10 -6.42 -13.83
CA LEU A 359 14.33 -7.44 -12.83
C LEU A 359 14.74 -8.70 -13.58
N LEU A 360 16.03 -9.02 -13.59
CA LEU A 360 16.61 -10.06 -14.45
C LEU A 360 17.30 -11.19 -13.66
N GLN A 361 17.12 -12.43 -14.11
CA GLN A 361 17.81 -13.61 -13.61
C GLN A 361 19.26 -13.68 -14.11
N SER A 362 19.51 -13.16 -15.31
CA SER A 362 20.83 -13.04 -15.93
C SER A 362 20.90 -11.76 -16.75
N ALA A 363 22.10 -11.27 -17.01
CA ALA A 363 22.30 -10.05 -17.78
C ALA A 363 21.62 -10.10 -19.16
N GLY A 364 21.24 -8.93 -19.68
CA GLY A 364 20.67 -8.76 -21.02
C GLY A 364 20.56 -7.29 -21.42
N THR A 365 20.19 -7.06 -22.68
CA THR A 365 20.02 -5.72 -23.23
C THR A 365 18.56 -5.31 -23.18
N VAL A 366 18.24 -4.23 -22.46
CA VAL A 366 16.91 -3.63 -22.39
C VAL A 366 16.81 -2.54 -23.43
N THR A 367 15.84 -2.62 -24.34
CA THR A 367 15.55 -1.56 -25.31
C THR A 367 14.21 -0.92 -25.02
N VAL A 368 14.20 0.41 -24.95
CA VAL A 368 13.00 1.22 -24.76
C VAL A 368 12.84 2.14 -25.95
N THR A 369 11.66 2.11 -26.57
CA THR A 369 11.24 3.09 -27.56
C THR A 369 10.12 3.94 -26.96
N SER A 370 10.31 5.25 -26.98
CA SER A 370 9.31 6.23 -26.62
C SER A 370 8.99 7.14 -27.79
N GLY A 371 7.85 6.91 -28.43
CA GLY A 371 7.51 7.58 -29.69
C GLY A 371 8.57 7.31 -30.76
N GLY A 372 9.29 8.36 -31.18
CA GLY A 372 10.40 8.26 -32.13
C GLY A 372 11.79 8.08 -31.51
N ASN A 373 11.90 8.02 -30.18
CA ASN A 373 13.18 7.92 -29.47
C ASN A 373 13.44 6.47 -29.02
N THR A 374 14.55 5.86 -29.44
CA THR A 374 14.91 4.48 -29.04
C THR A 374 16.28 4.46 -28.38
N GLN A 375 16.38 3.83 -27.22
CA GLN A 375 17.63 3.65 -26.47
C GLN A 375 17.74 2.22 -25.94
N SER A 376 18.97 1.72 -25.88
CA SER A 376 19.30 0.39 -25.37
C SER A 376 20.29 0.49 -24.21
N PHE A 377 20.12 -0.37 -23.21
CA PHE A 377 20.89 -0.40 -21.98
C PHE A 377 21.31 -1.83 -21.64
N GLU A 378 22.54 -2.00 -21.19
CA GLU A 378 22.98 -3.27 -20.59
C GLU A 378 22.49 -3.33 -19.14
N ALA A 379 21.72 -4.37 -18.82
CA ALA A 379 21.19 -4.62 -17.48
C ALA A 379 21.81 -5.90 -16.92
N PRO A 380 22.48 -5.86 -15.75
CA PRO A 380 22.98 -7.06 -15.08
C PRO A 380 21.82 -7.91 -14.52
N ALA A 381 22.17 -9.10 -13.99
CA ALA A 381 21.25 -9.83 -13.12
C ALA A 381 20.92 -9.01 -11.86
N GLY A 382 19.71 -9.18 -11.33
CA GLY A 382 19.17 -8.37 -10.23
C GLY A 382 18.23 -7.28 -10.75
N ALA A 383 18.20 -6.15 -10.05
CA ALA A 383 17.36 -5.01 -10.43
C ALA A 383 18.19 -3.87 -11.02
N SER A 384 17.70 -3.22 -12.07
CA SER A 384 18.32 -2.02 -12.65
C SER A 384 17.26 -1.08 -13.21
N ALA A 385 17.42 0.21 -12.97
CA ALA A 385 16.49 1.24 -13.43
C ALA A 385 17.10 2.07 -14.57
N PHE A 386 16.28 2.37 -15.57
CA PHE A 386 16.64 3.21 -16.72
C PHE A 386 15.51 4.21 -17.00
N GLN A 387 15.84 5.27 -17.73
CA GLN A 387 14.87 6.24 -18.21
C GLN A 387 15.21 6.68 -19.63
N VAL A 388 14.17 6.93 -20.43
CA VAL A 388 14.28 7.48 -21.78
C VAL A 388 13.44 8.75 -21.86
N ALA A 389 13.94 9.78 -22.55
CA ALA A 389 13.19 11.01 -22.77
C ALA A 389 11.84 10.70 -23.45
N MET A 390 10.76 11.25 -22.90
CA MET A 390 9.40 11.01 -23.33
C MET A 390 9.18 11.50 -24.77
N GLY A 391 8.63 10.63 -25.61
CA GLY A 391 8.16 10.92 -26.94
C GLY A 391 6.68 10.53 -27.09
N THR A 392 5.92 11.34 -27.83
CA THR A 392 4.52 11.08 -28.13
C THR A 392 4.35 9.85 -29.03
N GLY A 393 3.23 9.14 -28.84
CA GLY A 393 2.91 7.90 -29.52
C GLY A 393 3.13 6.67 -28.65
N LYS A 394 3.52 5.56 -29.28
CA LYS A 394 3.66 4.25 -28.63
C LYS A 394 4.94 4.12 -27.81
N GLN A 395 4.82 3.33 -26.75
CA GLN A 395 5.91 3.00 -25.85
C GLN A 395 6.18 1.50 -25.96
N THR A 396 7.39 1.09 -26.32
CA THR A 396 7.75 -0.34 -26.46
C THR A 396 8.96 -0.69 -25.62
N PHE A 397 8.95 -1.90 -25.05
CA PHE A 397 9.96 -2.37 -24.11
C PHE A 397 10.35 -3.79 -24.53
N THR A 398 11.65 -4.05 -24.73
CA THR A 398 12.14 -5.38 -25.06
C THR A 398 13.35 -5.75 -24.21
N LEU A 399 13.47 -7.04 -23.90
CA LEU A 399 14.67 -7.64 -23.35
C LEU A 399 15.26 -8.56 -24.43
N ALA A 400 16.54 -8.38 -24.75
CA ALA A 400 17.27 -9.22 -25.69
C ALA A 400 18.50 -9.84 -25.04
N ARG A 401 18.89 -11.03 -25.51
CA ARG A 401 20.14 -11.72 -25.17
C ARG A 401 20.72 -12.35 -26.42
N ASP A 402 22.04 -12.29 -26.59
CA ASP A 402 22.76 -12.83 -27.75
C ASP A 402 22.19 -12.35 -29.11
N GLY A 403 21.67 -11.11 -29.14
CA GLY A 403 21.08 -10.50 -30.33
C GLY A 403 19.66 -10.98 -30.69
N ALA A 404 19.00 -11.76 -29.82
CA ALA A 404 17.62 -12.21 -30.00
C ALA A 404 16.71 -11.69 -28.88
N ASP A 405 15.49 -11.29 -29.24
CA ASP A 405 14.47 -10.90 -28.27
C ASP A 405 14.07 -12.10 -27.41
N VAL A 406 14.09 -11.90 -26.09
CA VAL A 406 13.58 -12.85 -25.08
C VAL A 406 12.07 -12.63 -24.90
N PHE A 407 11.67 -11.37 -24.70
CA PHE A 407 10.27 -10.93 -24.67
C PHE A 407 10.19 -9.41 -24.87
N GLY A 408 8.98 -8.92 -25.10
CA GLY A 408 8.70 -7.49 -25.10
C GLY A 408 7.22 -7.17 -24.95
N ALA A 409 6.92 -5.89 -24.76
CA ALA A 409 5.56 -5.38 -24.71
C ALA A 409 5.46 -4.02 -25.40
N THR A 410 4.24 -3.68 -25.81
CA THR A 410 3.86 -2.30 -26.16
C THR A 410 2.86 -1.82 -25.11
N GLY A 411 3.11 -0.67 -24.51
CA GLY A 411 2.18 -0.04 -23.58
C GLY A 411 0.84 0.22 -24.26
N THR A 412 -0.26 -0.03 -23.56
CA THR A 412 -1.61 0.10 -24.13
C THR A 412 -2.12 1.54 -24.16
N LEU A 413 -1.49 2.42 -23.39
CA LEU A 413 -1.76 3.86 -23.42
C LEU A 413 -0.65 4.59 -24.19
N GLU A 414 -1.01 5.25 -25.29
CA GLU A 414 -0.06 6.11 -26.00
C GLU A 414 0.12 7.45 -25.27
N ILE A 415 1.32 8.01 -25.36
CA ILE A 415 1.59 9.35 -24.85
C ILE A 415 1.09 10.38 -25.87
N THR A 416 0.29 11.34 -25.44
CA THR A 416 -0.30 12.36 -26.32
C THR A 416 -0.05 13.77 -25.78
N GLU A 417 -0.20 14.78 -26.64
CA GLU A 417 -0.18 16.20 -26.22
C GLU A 417 -1.52 16.67 -25.61
N ASN A 418 -2.41 15.76 -25.23
CA ASN A 418 -3.70 16.09 -24.62
C ASN A 418 -3.72 15.74 -23.13
N CYS A 419 -3.60 16.76 -22.28
CA CYS A 419 -3.70 16.64 -20.83
C CYS A 419 -4.96 17.38 -20.31
N SER A 420 -6.10 17.11 -20.95
CA SER A 420 -7.41 17.64 -20.54
C SER A 420 -8.42 16.49 -20.30
N PRO A 421 -8.93 16.31 -19.08
CA PRO A 421 -8.54 17.03 -17.86
C PRO A 421 -7.07 16.78 -17.47
N VAL A 422 -6.50 17.64 -16.63
CA VAL A 422 -5.12 17.45 -16.15
C VAL A 422 -5.02 16.11 -15.44
N ASN A 423 -4.15 15.25 -15.95
CA ASN A 423 -3.87 13.94 -15.40
C ASN A 423 -2.35 13.69 -15.37
N LEU A 424 -1.77 13.75 -14.17
CA LEU A 424 -0.37 13.42 -13.93
C LEU A 424 -0.22 12.07 -13.20
N ASN A 425 -1.27 11.24 -13.19
CA ASN A 425 -1.17 9.85 -12.79
C ASN A 425 -0.25 9.08 -13.76
N ALA A 426 0.33 7.97 -13.30
CA ALA A 426 1.21 7.14 -14.09
C ALA A 426 0.45 5.92 -14.64
N PHE A 427 0.64 5.64 -15.92
CA PHE A 427 0.33 4.34 -16.48
C PHE A 427 1.46 3.37 -16.15
N VAL A 428 1.17 2.22 -15.55
CA VAL A 428 2.18 1.21 -15.18
C VAL A 428 1.91 -0.11 -15.89
N GLY A 429 2.92 -0.64 -16.58
CA GLY A 429 2.83 -1.92 -17.26
C GLY A 429 3.97 -2.86 -16.90
N VAL A 430 3.80 -4.13 -17.29
CA VAL A 430 4.80 -5.18 -17.12
C VAL A 430 4.97 -5.91 -18.45
N ALA A 431 6.22 -6.04 -18.90
CA ALA A 431 6.61 -7.02 -19.89
C ALA A 431 7.30 -8.17 -19.16
N LYS A 432 6.88 -9.42 -19.40
CA LYS A 432 7.51 -10.59 -18.79
C LYS A 432 7.53 -11.74 -19.78
N GLY A 433 8.58 -12.55 -19.71
CA GLY A 433 8.64 -13.81 -20.45
C GLY A 433 7.67 -14.83 -19.87
N ASP A 434 7.21 -15.78 -20.68
CA ASP A 434 6.49 -16.94 -20.16
C ASP A 434 7.32 -17.57 -19.04
N ALA A 435 6.70 -17.81 -17.89
CA ALA A 435 7.36 -18.52 -16.80
C ALA A 435 7.82 -19.87 -17.38
N ALA A 436 9.13 -20.07 -17.51
CA ALA A 436 9.66 -21.36 -17.90
C ALA A 436 9.08 -22.38 -16.92
N LEU A 437 8.23 -23.28 -17.43
CA LEU A 437 7.74 -24.42 -16.67
C LEU A 437 8.97 -25.10 -16.09
N GLN A 438 9.19 -24.95 -14.78
CA GLN A 438 10.23 -25.70 -14.08
C GLN A 438 9.87 -27.18 -14.28
N LYS A 439 10.66 -27.86 -15.11
CA LYS A 439 10.56 -29.30 -15.33
C LYS A 439 11.19 -30.06 -14.19
#